data_AF-W2IY92-F1
#
_entry.id   AF-W2IY92-F1
#
_cell.length_a   1.000
_cell.length_b   1.000
_cell.length_c   1.000
_cell.angle_alpha   90.00
_cell.angle_beta   90.00
_cell.angle_gamma   90.00
#
_symmetry.space_group_name_H-M   'P 1'
#
loop_
_entity.id
_entity.type
_entity.pdbx_description
1 polymer ?
#
loop_
_entity_poly.entity_id
_entity_poly.type
_entity_poly.pdbx_seq_one_letter_code
_entity_poly.pdbx_strand_id
1 'polypeptide(L)' 'MSLTKKTILITGSTRGIGLAFAEHYVKAGWNVIGTVRVDSNTEK' A
#
# COMPACT_ATOMS: atom_id res chain seq x y z
N MET A 1 -13.37 -18.49 13.72
CA MET A 1 -12.33 -17.52 14.11
C MET A 1 -12.39 -16.34 13.15
N SER A 2 -12.56 -15.12 13.65
CA SER A 2 -12.55 -13.93 12.79
C SER A 2 -11.11 -13.68 12.32
N LEU A 3 -10.85 -13.95 11.04
CA LEU A 3 -9.60 -13.62 10.35
C LEU A 3 -9.56 -12.10 10.14
N THR A 4 -9.29 -11.35 11.20
CA THR A 4 -9.09 -9.91 11.09
C THR A 4 -7.77 -9.65 10.38
N LYS A 5 -7.86 -9.33 9.08
CA LYS A 5 -6.71 -8.89 8.29
C LYS A 5 -6.17 -7.59 8.90
N LYS A 6 -4.86 -7.57 9.16
CA LYS A 6 -4.16 -6.36 9.61
C LYS A 6 -4.26 -5.29 8.52
N THR A 7 -4.37 -4.03 8.94
CA THR A 7 -4.47 -2.88 8.02
C THR A 7 -3.26 -1.97 8.18
N ILE A 8 -2.72 -1.47 7.07
CA ILE A 8 -1.60 -0.54 7.03
C ILE A 8 -1.90 0.67 6.13
N LEU A 9 -1.44 1.85 6.55
CA LEU A 9 -1.48 3.10 5.78
C LEU A 9 -0.07 3.44 5.30
N ILE A 10 0.11 3.59 3.98
CA ILE A 10 1.39 3.91 3.35
C ILE A 10 1.26 5.26 2.65
N THR A 11 2.07 6.23 3.07
CA THR A 11 2.18 7.52 2.39
C THR A 11 3.23 7.46 1.28
N GLY A 12 3.07 8.26 0.22
CA GLY A 12 4.03 8.25 -0.91
C GLY A 12 4.05 6.92 -1.68
N SER A 13 2.89 6.28 -1.81
CA SER A 13 2.76 4.92 -2.38
C SER A 13 2.79 4.84 -3.92
N THR A 14 3.07 5.95 -4.61
CA THR A 14 3.03 6.01 -6.08
C THR A 14 4.18 5.32 -6.81
N ARG A 15 5.37 5.26 -6.18
CA ARG A 15 6.61 4.77 -6.79
C ARG A 15 7.69 4.46 -5.74
N GLY A 16 8.78 3.83 -6.18
CA GLY A 16 9.93 3.54 -5.33
C GLY A 16 9.56 2.70 -4.11
N ILE A 17 10.08 3.07 -2.94
CA ILE A 17 9.92 2.26 -1.71
C ILE A 17 8.47 2.17 -1.22
N GLY A 18 7.67 3.24 -1.40
CA GLY A 18 6.27 3.24 -1.00
C GLY A 18 5.44 2.22 -1.79
N LEU A 19 5.70 2.12 -3.10
CA LEU A 19 5.09 1.09 -3.96
C LEU A 19 5.58 -0.31 -3.58
N ALA A 20 6.88 -0.49 -3.36
CA ALA A 20 7.45 -1.78 -2.94
C ALA A 20 6.84 -2.29 -1.62
N PHE A 21 6.60 -1.41 -0.65
CA PHE A 21 5.90 -1.77 0.58
C PHE A 21 4.43 -2.10 0.34
N ALA A 22 3.73 -1.34 -0.49
CA ALA A 22 2.35 -1.64 -0.83
C ALA A 22 2.23 -3.06 -1.42
N GLU A 23 3.08 -3.42 -2.38
CA GLU A 23 3.12 -4.76 -2.94
C GLU A 23 3.45 -5.84 -1.91
N HIS A 24 4.44 -5.58 -1.05
CA HIS A 24 4.85 -6.52 -0.02
C HIS A 24 3.71 -6.86 0.95
N TYR A 25 3.01 -5.84 1.46
CA TYR A 25 1.93 -6.04 2.42
C TYR A 25 0.66 -6.61 1.79
N VAL A 26 0.37 -6.28 0.52
CA VAL A 26 -0.68 -6.97 -0.23
C VAL A 26 -0.37 -8.46 -0.36
N LYS A 27 0.87 -8.82 -0.74
CA LYS A 27 1.31 -10.23 -0.83
C LYS A 27 1.28 -10.94 0.52
N ALA A 28 1.52 -10.22 1.62
CA ALA A 28 1.39 -10.75 2.98
C ALA A 28 -0.07 -10.92 3.44
N GLY A 29 -1.06 -10.54 2.63
CA GLY A 29 -2.49 -10.72 2.92
C GLY A 29 -3.10 -9.61 3.79
N TRP A 30 -2.44 -8.46 3.91
CA TRP A 30 -2.91 -7.31 4.69
C TRP A 30 -3.84 -6.44 3.85
N ASN A 31 -4.68 -5.65 4.54
CA ASN A 31 -5.37 -4.54 3.90
C ASN A 31 -4.41 -3.35 3.80
N VAL A 32 -4.23 -2.82 2.60
CA VAL A 32 -3.27 -1.73 2.34
C VAL A 32 -4.03 -0.50 1.86
N ILE A 33 -3.82 0.64 2.54
CA ILE A 33 -4.29 1.95 2.13
C ILE A 33 -3.07 2.75 1.68
N GLY A 34 -2.97 3.03 0.38
CA GLY A 34 -1.93 3.89 -0.17
C GLY A 34 -2.42 5.32 -0.35
N THR A 35 -1.63 6.32 0.07
CA THR A 35 -1.89 7.73 -0.25
C THR A 35 -0.86 8.28 -1.22
N VAL A 36 -1.33 9.21 -2.04
CA VAL A 36 -0.61 9.82 -3.16
C VAL A 36 -0.93 11.33 -3.18
N ARG A 37 -0.09 12.14 -3.83
CA ARG A 37 -0.43 13.55 -4.08
C ARG A 37 -1.40 13.62 -5.26
N VAL A 38 -2.25 14.65 -5.30
CA VAL A 38 -3.26 14.83 -6.36
C VAL A 38 -2.64 14.74 -7.76
N ASP A 39 -1.46 15.33 -7.98
CA ASP A 39 -0.76 15.35 -9.26
C ASP A 39 0.36 14.31 -9.41
N SER A 40 0.42 13.29 -8.56
CA SER A 40 1.47 12.29 -8.70
C SER A 40 1.13 11.21 -9.74
N ASN A 41 1.93 11.14 -10.81
CA ASN A 41 1.90 10.01 -11.75
C ASN A 41 2.22 8.71 -10.98
N THR A 42 1.31 7.75 -11.08
CA THR A 42 1.43 6.43 -10.45
C THR A 42 2.08 5.45 -11.43
N GLU A 43 3.06 4.68 -10.97
CA GLU A 43 3.66 3.60 -11.76
C GLU A 43 2.77 2.35 -11.68
N LYS A 44 2.85 1.48 -12.69
CA LYS A 44 1.92 0.35 -12.88
C LYS A 44 2.60 -0.97 -12.56
#